data_AF-A0A352CH28-F1
#
_entry.id   AF-A0A352CH28-F1
#
_cell.length_a   1.000
_cell.length_b   1.000
_cell.length_c   1.000
_cell.angle_alpha   90.00
_cell.angle_beta   90.00
_cell.angle_gamma   90.00
#
_symmetry.space_group_name_H-M   'P 1'
#
loop_
_entity.id
_entity.type
_entity.pdbx_description
1 polymer ?
#
loop_
_entity_poly.entity_id
_entity_poly.type
_entity_poly.pdbx_seq_one_letter_code
_entity_poly.pdbx_strand_id
1 'polypeptide(L)'
;MKLLKSIVAKSSLLLALTSVLITGCDKRLDIAPYQSIAEDRALNTEGDVLVTLIGCYDGIQNAATLGGEIMVLNDLIGNSTNINFTGTFAGLNDAYNGLMVSNNSFAASTWSAAYNTINRCNNVLSAVDKVTSSVAKKNSVEGEALFIRSALYFELVRLYAKTIGDGDAA
;
A
#
# COMPACT_ATOMS: atom_id res chain seq x y z
N MET A 1 -8.08 -36.46 66.19
CA MET A 1 -8.69 -35.20 65.70
C MET A 1 -7.69 -34.09 65.32
N LYS A 2 -6.57 -33.87 66.04
CA LYS A 2 -5.56 -32.85 65.69
C LYS A 2 -4.80 -33.12 64.37
N LEU A 3 -4.51 -34.38 64.06
CA LEU A 3 -3.84 -34.82 62.82
C LEU A 3 -4.68 -34.53 61.56
N LEU A 4 -5.99 -34.78 61.61
CA LEU A 4 -6.91 -34.52 60.49
C LEU A 4 -7.02 -33.02 60.16
N LYS A 5 -7.07 -32.15 61.16
CA LYS A 5 -7.09 -30.68 60.96
C LYS A 5 -5.79 -30.16 60.33
N SER A 6 -4.64 -30.74 60.68
CA SER A 6 -3.33 -30.44 60.10
C SER A 6 -3.21 -30.85 58.63
N ILE A 7 -3.74 -32.03 58.27
CA ILE A 7 -3.77 -32.50 56.88
C ILE A 7 -4.67 -31.61 56.03
N VAL A 8 -5.89 -31.30 56.51
CA VAL A 8 -6.83 -30.41 55.79
C VAL A 8 -6.24 -29.01 55.60
N ALA A 9 -5.59 -28.43 56.62
CA ALA A 9 -4.95 -27.11 56.50
C ALA A 9 -3.80 -27.10 55.46
N LYS A 10 -2.99 -28.17 55.40
CA LYS A 10 -1.92 -28.31 54.41
C LYS A 10 -2.46 -28.51 52.99
N SER A 11 -3.53 -29.31 52.83
CA SER A 11 -4.21 -29.50 51.54
C SER A 11 -4.86 -28.21 51.04
N SER A 12 -5.48 -27.42 51.92
CA SER A 12 -6.04 -26.11 51.56
C SER A 12 -4.97 -25.09 51.16
N LEU A 13 -3.81 -25.10 51.83
CA LEU A 13 -2.69 -24.24 51.49
C LEU A 13 -2.07 -24.61 50.13
N LEU A 14 -1.96 -25.91 49.83
CA LEU A 14 -1.48 -26.40 48.54
C LEU A 14 -2.44 -26.03 47.40
N LEU A 15 -3.75 -26.13 47.63
CA LEU A 15 -4.78 -25.74 46.66
C LEU A 15 -4.76 -24.22 46.38
N ALA A 16 -4.59 -23.40 47.43
CA ALA A 16 -4.45 -21.94 47.29
C ALA A 16 -3.16 -21.54 46.55
N LEU A 17 -2.05 -22.23 46.81
CA LEU A 17 -0.79 -21.98 46.11
C LEU A 17 -0.86 -22.39 44.62
N THR A 18 -1.62 -23.44 44.31
CA THR A 18 -1.84 -23.90 42.93
C THR A 18 -2.73 -22.92 42.15
N SER A 19 -3.71 -22.27 42.79
CA SER A 19 -4.56 -21.26 42.13
C SER A 19 -3.80 -19.99 41.69
N VAL A 20 -2.69 -19.65 42.36
CA VAL A 20 -1.84 -18.50 41.96
C VAL A 20 -1.00 -18.82 40.72
N LEU A 21 -0.73 -20.10 40.44
CA LEU A 21 0.05 -20.51 39.26
C LEU A 21 -0.77 -20.52 37.96
N ILE A 22 -2.10 -20.39 38.03
CA ILE A 22 -3.00 -20.41 36.87
C ILE A 22 -3.36 -19.00 36.37
N THR A 23 -3.02 -17.93 37.11
CA THR A 23 -3.17 -16.56 36.63
C THR A 23 -1.97 -16.21 35.73
N GLY A 24 -1.99 -16.72 34.50
CA GLY A 24 -1.03 -16.37 33.46
C GLY A 24 -1.18 -14.92 32.98
N CYS A 25 -0.06 -14.31 32.58
CA CYS A 25 -0.04 -12.96 31.99
C CYS A 25 -0.50 -12.98 30.52
N ASP A 26 -1.82 -13.05 30.26
CA ASP A 26 -2.37 -13.09 28.90
C ASP A 26 -1.98 -11.87 28.04
N LYS A 27 -1.79 -10.69 28.66
CA LYS A 27 -1.52 -9.43 27.94
C LYS A 27 -0.15 -9.36 27.24
N ARG A 28 0.75 -10.32 27.44
CA ARG A 28 2.06 -10.37 26.75
C ARG A 28 2.04 -11.18 25.45
N LEU A 29 0.94 -11.90 25.16
CA LEU A 29 0.80 -12.67 23.93
C LEU A 29 0.14 -11.87 22.80
N ASP A 30 -0.71 -10.90 23.13
CA ASP A 30 -1.34 -9.98 22.17
C ASP A 30 -0.46 -8.75 21.93
N ILE A 31 0.69 -8.94 21.27
CA ILE A 31 1.54 -7.84 20.81
C ILE A 31 1.17 -7.52 19.37
N ALA A 32 0.49 -6.40 19.16
CA ALA A 32 0.28 -5.88 17.81
C ALA A 32 1.63 -5.48 17.20
N PRO A 33 1.89 -5.77 15.91
CA PRO A 33 3.12 -5.37 15.25
C PRO A 33 3.28 -3.84 15.30
N TYR A 34 4.43 -3.36 15.75
CA TYR A 34 4.71 -1.91 15.82
C TYR A 34 4.85 -1.24 14.44
N GLN A 35 5.14 -2.03 13.41
CA GLN A 35 5.46 -1.56 12.06
C GLN A 35 4.28 -1.65 11.08
N SER A 36 3.13 -2.19 11.52
CA SER A 36 1.93 -2.25 10.70
C SER A 36 0.69 -1.92 11.53
N ILE A 37 -0.25 -1.24 10.89
CA ILE A 37 -1.56 -0.95 11.49
C ILE A 37 -2.51 -2.04 10.98
N ALA A 38 -3.28 -2.64 11.90
CA ALA A 38 -4.32 -3.58 11.52
C ALA A 38 -5.37 -2.88 10.63
N GLU A 39 -5.86 -3.57 9.61
CA GLU A 39 -6.75 -2.99 8.58
C GLU A 39 -8.03 -2.40 9.20
N ASP A 40 -8.58 -3.06 10.22
CA ASP A 40 -9.76 -2.62 10.98
C ASP A 40 -9.51 -1.34 11.81
N ARG A 41 -8.25 -0.94 11.98
CA ARG A 41 -7.83 0.24 12.75
C ARG A 41 -7.23 1.35 11.90
N ALA A 42 -6.93 1.07 10.63
CA ALA A 42 -6.14 1.95 9.79
C ALA A 42 -6.89 3.18 9.25
N LEU A 43 -8.23 3.14 9.15
CA LEU A 43 -9.05 4.17 8.49
C LEU A 43 -10.33 4.51 9.27
N ASN A 44 -10.20 4.73 10.59
CA ASN A 44 -11.37 4.93 11.44
C ASN A 44 -11.77 6.40 11.64
N THR A 45 -10.81 7.31 11.49
CA THR A 45 -11.02 8.74 11.72
C THR A 45 -10.77 9.55 10.46
N GLU A 46 -11.30 10.78 10.42
CA GLU A 46 -10.97 11.74 9.37
C GLU A 46 -9.45 11.94 9.24
N GLY A 47 -8.74 12.04 10.37
CA GLY A 47 -7.27 12.17 10.38
C GLY A 47 -6.57 11.02 9.67
N ASP A 48 -7.03 9.78 9.87
CA ASP A 48 -6.45 8.60 9.23
C ASP A 48 -6.64 8.64 7.70
N VAL A 49 -7.82 9.06 7.24
CA VAL A 49 -8.10 9.24 5.80
C VAL A 49 -7.20 10.31 5.21
N LEU A 50 -7.01 11.44 5.90
CA LEU A 50 -6.15 12.52 5.45
C LEU A 50 -4.67 12.11 5.38
N VAL A 51 -4.18 11.36 6.37
CA VAL A 51 -2.82 10.78 6.35
C VAL A 51 -2.67 9.78 5.20
N THR A 52 -3.69 8.97 4.95
CA THR A 52 -3.69 8.02 3.83
C THR A 52 -3.69 8.74 2.48
N LEU A 53 -4.41 9.86 2.35
CA LEU A 53 -4.36 10.73 1.17
C LEU A 53 -2.95 11.32 0.96
N ILE A 54 -2.27 11.76 2.02
CA ILE A 54 -0.85 12.15 1.94
C ILE A 54 0.00 10.99 1.41
N GLY A 55 -0.27 9.76 1.84
CA GLY A 55 0.36 8.55 1.30
C GLY A 55 0.10 8.33 -0.20
N CYS A 56 -1.03 8.80 -0.74
CA CYS A 56 -1.29 8.77 -2.19
C CYS A 56 -0.40 9.75 -2.93
N TYR A 57 -0.24 10.97 -2.39
CA TYR A 57 0.70 11.97 -2.93
C TYR A 57 2.15 11.50 -2.86
N ASP A 58 2.57 10.87 -1.77
CA ASP A 58 3.88 10.22 -1.65
C ASP A 58 4.08 9.11 -2.70
N GLY A 59 3.04 8.34 -2.99
CA GLY A 59 3.07 7.31 -4.01
C GLY A 59 3.27 7.86 -5.42
N ILE A 60 2.53 8.91 -5.80
CA ILE A 60 2.58 9.47 -7.17
C ILE A 60 3.84 10.29 -7.45
N GLN A 61 4.51 10.82 -6.42
CA GLN A 61 5.82 11.47 -6.57
C GLN A 61 6.99 10.48 -6.65
N ASN A 62 6.74 9.18 -6.45
CA ASN A 62 7.78 8.17 -6.53
C ASN A 62 8.45 8.20 -7.92
N ALA A 63 9.78 8.02 -7.95
CA ALA A 63 10.55 8.01 -9.20
C ALA A 63 9.96 7.05 -10.25
N ALA A 64 9.50 5.87 -9.83
CA ALA A 64 8.86 4.87 -10.67
C ALA A 64 7.44 5.23 -11.15
N THR A 65 6.93 6.41 -10.80
CA THR A 65 5.62 6.91 -11.25
C THR A 65 5.79 8.28 -11.92
N LEU A 66 5.05 9.31 -11.51
CA LEU A 66 5.17 10.67 -12.07
C LEU A 66 6.37 11.44 -11.49
N GLY A 67 7.18 10.82 -10.63
CA GLY A 67 8.48 11.35 -10.23
C GLY A 67 9.54 11.34 -11.33
N GLY A 68 9.32 10.62 -12.44
CA GLY A 68 10.11 10.78 -13.65
C GLY A 68 10.21 9.56 -14.58
N GLU A 69 10.21 8.33 -14.05
CA GLU A 69 10.43 7.12 -14.86
C GLU A 69 9.34 6.93 -15.93
N ILE A 70 8.07 7.18 -15.60
CA ILE A 70 6.98 7.12 -16.58
C ILE A 70 7.21 8.11 -17.72
N MET A 71 7.68 9.32 -17.43
CA MET A 71 7.95 10.35 -18.44
C MET A 71 9.10 9.93 -19.34
N VAL A 72 10.20 9.45 -18.75
CA VAL A 72 11.37 8.95 -19.48
C VAL A 72 11.02 7.76 -20.36
N LEU A 73 10.25 6.79 -19.86
CA LEU A 73 9.81 5.63 -20.64
C LEU A 73 8.95 6.06 -21.83
N ASN A 74 7.97 6.94 -21.61
CA ASN A 74 7.13 7.47 -22.69
C ASN A 74 7.98 8.17 -23.78
N ASP A 75 8.95 9.00 -23.38
CA ASP A 75 9.82 9.72 -24.31
C ASP A 75 10.74 8.77 -25.10
N LEU A 76 11.38 7.80 -24.44
CA LEU A 76 12.28 6.85 -25.09
C LEU A 76 11.55 5.93 -26.07
N ILE A 77 10.35 5.47 -25.72
CA ILE A 77 9.54 4.60 -26.59
C ILE A 77 8.97 5.41 -27.77
N GLY A 78 8.56 6.67 -27.53
CA GLY A 78 7.82 7.48 -28.49
C GLY A 78 8.66 8.34 -29.43
N ASN A 79 9.95 8.56 -29.16
CA ASN A 79 10.74 9.58 -29.87
C ASN A 79 12.16 9.12 -30.24
N SER A 80 12.28 8.31 -31.29
CA SER A 80 13.57 7.86 -31.83
C SER A 80 14.27 8.87 -32.75
N THR A 81 13.63 10.02 -33.04
CA THR A 81 14.17 11.02 -33.98
C THR A 81 14.92 12.14 -33.27
N ASN A 82 14.38 12.64 -32.15
CA ASN A 82 14.96 13.79 -31.44
C ASN A 82 15.69 13.39 -30.15
N ILE A 83 15.58 12.13 -29.74
CA ILE A 83 16.27 11.59 -28.56
C ILE A 83 17.28 10.55 -29.05
N ASN A 84 18.49 10.63 -28.53
CA ASN A 84 19.52 9.62 -28.69
C ASN A 84 19.94 9.12 -27.31
N PHE A 85 19.53 7.90 -26.95
CA PHE A 85 19.90 7.32 -25.67
C PHE A 85 21.33 6.76 -25.70
N THR A 86 22.23 7.36 -24.92
CA THR A 86 23.64 6.95 -24.81
C THR A 86 24.02 6.44 -23.41
N GLY A 87 23.02 6.16 -22.58
CA GLY A 87 23.21 5.69 -21.20
C GLY A 87 23.57 4.21 -21.11
N THR A 88 23.96 3.78 -19.91
CA THR A 88 24.37 2.39 -19.62
C THR A 88 23.25 1.52 -19.01
N PHE A 89 22.09 2.10 -18.72
CA PHE A 89 20.96 1.38 -18.16
C PHE A 89 20.30 0.50 -19.24
N ALA A 90 20.54 -0.80 -19.16
CA ALA A 90 20.03 -1.77 -20.14
C ALA A 90 18.52 -1.66 -20.36
N GLY A 91 17.72 -1.57 -19.28
CA GLY A 91 16.26 -1.50 -19.42
C GLY A 91 15.75 -0.24 -20.12
N LEU A 92 16.44 0.90 -20.00
CA LEU A 92 16.12 2.12 -20.74
C LEU A 92 16.61 2.03 -22.20
N ASN A 93 17.76 1.39 -22.43
CA ASN A 93 18.21 1.08 -23.78
C ASN A 93 17.21 0.16 -24.51
N ASP A 94 16.67 -0.84 -23.82
CA ASP A 94 15.66 -1.73 -24.39
C ASP A 94 14.37 -0.96 -24.72
N ALA A 95 13.95 -0.02 -23.87
CA ALA A 95 12.82 0.87 -24.14
C ALA A 95 13.06 1.73 -25.40
N TYR A 96 14.23 2.36 -25.50
CA TYR A 96 14.62 3.18 -26.65
C TYR A 96 14.67 2.40 -27.97
N ASN A 97 15.13 1.15 -27.94
CA ASN A 97 15.23 0.31 -29.13
C ASN A 97 13.94 -0.48 -29.44
N GLY A 98 12.88 -0.35 -28.62
CA GLY A 98 11.65 -1.14 -28.78
C GLY A 98 11.83 -2.64 -28.50
N LEU A 99 12.77 -3.01 -27.63
CA LEU A 99 13.16 -4.39 -27.31
C LEU A 99 12.77 -4.81 -25.88
N MET A 100 11.84 -4.08 -25.24
CA MET A 100 11.38 -4.42 -23.90
C MET A 100 10.70 -5.79 -23.88
N VAL A 101 11.15 -6.66 -22.97
CA VAL A 101 10.52 -7.95 -22.68
C VAL A 101 10.15 -8.04 -21.21
N SER A 102 9.55 -9.16 -20.79
CA SER A 102 8.95 -9.34 -19.46
C SER A 102 9.91 -9.15 -18.27
N ASN A 103 11.23 -9.18 -18.48
CA ASN A 103 12.24 -8.97 -17.44
C ASN A 103 12.73 -7.52 -17.32
N ASN A 104 12.16 -6.56 -18.08
CA ASN A 104 12.57 -5.17 -18.01
C ASN A 104 12.25 -4.57 -16.63
N SER A 105 13.30 -4.17 -15.90
CA SER A 105 13.18 -3.70 -14.51
C SER A 105 12.39 -2.40 -14.36
N PHE A 106 12.45 -1.50 -15.36
CA PHE A 106 11.71 -0.23 -15.32
C PHE A 106 10.22 -0.43 -15.57
N ALA A 107 9.85 -1.38 -16.44
CA ALA A 107 8.45 -1.76 -16.58
C ALA A 107 7.91 -2.37 -15.28
N ALA A 108 8.67 -3.29 -14.66
CA ALA A 108 8.26 -3.93 -13.42
C ALA A 108 8.15 -2.95 -12.24
N SER A 109 9.09 -2.00 -12.11
CA SER A 109 9.05 -0.95 -11.08
C SER A 109 7.84 -0.05 -11.28
N THR A 110 7.63 0.44 -12.52
CA THR A 110 6.53 1.33 -12.87
C THR A 110 5.18 0.70 -12.57
N TRP A 111 4.97 -0.52 -13.06
CA TRP A 111 3.74 -1.27 -12.80
C TRP A 111 3.47 -1.41 -11.31
N SER A 112 4.46 -1.89 -10.55
CA SER A 112 4.31 -2.16 -9.12
C SER A 112 4.04 -0.88 -8.32
N ALA A 113 4.78 0.20 -8.61
CA ALA A 113 4.62 1.48 -7.91
C ALA A 113 3.29 2.16 -8.24
N ALA A 114 2.86 2.13 -9.50
CA ALA A 114 1.56 2.66 -9.91
C ALA A 114 0.41 1.92 -9.24
N TYR A 115 0.39 0.58 -9.28
CA TYR A 115 -0.68 -0.21 -8.64
C TYR A 115 -0.65 -0.11 -7.11
N ASN A 116 0.52 0.02 -6.48
CA ASN A 116 0.59 0.30 -5.05
C ASN A 116 -0.08 1.64 -4.71
N THR A 117 0.21 2.69 -5.48
CA THR A 117 -0.37 4.02 -5.28
C THR A 117 -1.87 4.04 -5.57
N ILE A 118 -2.32 3.35 -6.64
CA ILE A 118 -3.75 3.15 -6.93
C ILE A 118 -4.45 2.47 -5.76
N ASN A 119 -3.82 1.46 -5.14
CA ASN A 119 -4.39 0.80 -3.97
C ASN A 119 -4.50 1.75 -2.76
N ARG A 120 -3.52 2.61 -2.52
CA ARG A 120 -3.62 3.67 -1.49
C ARG A 120 -4.82 4.59 -1.78
N CYS A 121 -5.03 4.98 -3.04
CA CYS A 121 -6.19 5.79 -3.43
C CYS A 121 -7.51 5.05 -3.20
N ASN A 122 -7.58 3.75 -3.51
CA ASN A 122 -8.77 2.94 -3.24
C ASN A 122 -9.11 2.88 -1.75
N ASN A 123 -8.09 2.82 -0.88
CA ASN A 123 -8.26 2.87 0.58
C ASN A 123 -8.81 4.23 1.05
N VAL A 124 -8.35 5.35 0.48
CA VAL A 124 -8.94 6.67 0.78
C VAL A 124 -10.41 6.70 0.37
N LEU A 125 -10.73 6.22 -0.83
CA LEU A 125 -12.08 6.25 -1.38
C LEU A 125 -13.04 5.32 -0.63
N SER A 126 -12.57 4.18 -0.13
CA SER A 126 -13.42 3.28 0.67
C SER A 126 -13.79 3.84 2.04
N ALA A 127 -13.00 4.78 2.57
CA ALA A 127 -13.19 5.39 3.88
C ALA A 127 -13.57 6.88 3.83
N VAL A 128 -13.84 7.44 2.65
CA VAL A 128 -14.06 8.89 2.49
C VAL A 128 -15.26 9.42 3.31
N ASP A 129 -16.23 8.56 3.63
CA ASP A 129 -17.36 8.88 4.51
C ASP A 129 -16.95 9.22 5.96
N LYS A 130 -15.73 8.87 6.38
CA LYS A 130 -15.18 9.25 7.69
C LYS A 130 -14.77 10.72 7.76
N VAL A 131 -14.67 11.42 6.62
CA VAL A 131 -14.38 12.85 6.55
C VAL A 131 -15.69 13.61 6.82
N THR A 132 -15.87 14.07 8.06
CA THR A 132 -17.13 14.68 8.52
C THR A 132 -17.02 16.16 8.84
N SER A 133 -15.80 16.74 8.80
CA SER A 133 -15.58 18.16 9.09
C SER A 133 -16.40 19.10 8.19
N SER A 134 -16.57 18.77 6.91
CA SER A 134 -17.51 19.43 6.00
C SER A 134 -17.72 18.63 4.72
N VAL A 135 -18.85 18.84 4.05
CA VAL A 135 -19.11 18.29 2.69
C VAL A 135 -18.05 18.76 1.69
N ALA A 136 -17.62 20.01 1.79
CA ALA A 136 -16.57 20.55 0.92
C ALA A 136 -15.24 19.81 1.11
N LYS A 137 -14.83 19.51 2.35
CA LYS A 137 -13.60 18.77 2.63
C LYS A 137 -13.68 17.33 2.15
N LYS A 138 -14.80 16.65 2.39
CA LYS A 138 -15.06 15.30 1.87
C LYS A 138 -14.91 15.24 0.35
N ASN A 139 -15.58 16.16 -0.36
CA ASN A 139 -15.52 16.22 -1.82
C ASN A 139 -14.10 16.54 -2.34
N SER A 140 -13.33 17.38 -1.62
CA SER A 140 -11.92 17.63 -1.95
C SER A 140 -11.09 16.35 -1.84
N VAL A 141 -11.19 15.65 -0.70
CA VAL A 141 -10.45 14.39 -0.46
C VAL A 141 -10.79 13.34 -1.51
N GLU A 142 -12.07 13.18 -1.84
CA GLU A 142 -12.52 12.27 -2.89
C GLU A 142 -11.95 12.65 -4.26
N GLY A 143 -12.06 13.92 -4.64
CA GLY A 143 -11.57 14.43 -5.92
C GLY A 143 -10.07 14.27 -6.10
N GLU A 144 -9.28 14.56 -5.06
CA GLU A 144 -7.82 14.40 -5.05
C GLU A 144 -7.43 12.92 -5.25
N ALA A 145 -8.04 12.00 -4.49
CA ALA A 145 -7.77 10.57 -4.63
C ALA A 145 -8.18 10.03 -6.00
N LEU A 146 -9.34 10.46 -6.52
CA LEU A 146 -9.80 10.09 -7.87
C LEU A 146 -8.85 10.60 -8.96
N PHE A 147 -8.36 11.84 -8.83
CA PHE A 147 -7.41 12.41 -9.80
C PHE A 147 -6.12 11.60 -9.85
N ILE A 148 -5.47 11.37 -8.69
CA ILE A 148 -4.23 10.59 -8.59
C ILE A 148 -4.42 9.19 -9.20
N ARG A 149 -5.51 8.50 -8.82
CA ARG A 149 -5.82 7.17 -9.33
C ARG A 149 -6.00 7.16 -10.84
N SER A 150 -6.75 8.12 -11.38
CA SER A 150 -7.06 8.20 -12.81
C SER A 150 -5.83 8.58 -13.64
N ALA A 151 -4.99 9.47 -13.15
CA ALA A 151 -3.73 9.85 -13.80
C ALA A 151 -2.80 8.63 -13.95
N LEU A 152 -2.68 7.80 -12.92
CA LEU A 152 -1.89 6.57 -13.00
C LEU A 152 -2.50 5.54 -13.95
N TYR A 153 -3.82 5.34 -13.92
CA TYR A 153 -4.47 4.46 -14.91
C TYR A 153 -4.24 4.92 -16.35
N PHE A 154 -4.30 6.24 -16.60
CA PHE A 154 -4.03 6.80 -17.92
C PHE A 154 -2.61 6.48 -18.39
N GLU A 155 -1.60 6.67 -17.55
CA GLU A 155 -0.21 6.33 -17.90
C GLU A 155 0.00 4.83 -18.10
N LEU A 156 -0.62 3.97 -17.28
CA LEU A 156 -0.55 2.53 -17.45
C LEU A 156 -1.17 2.09 -18.78
N VAL A 157 -2.29 2.68 -19.19
CA VAL A 157 -2.91 2.40 -20.50
C VAL A 157 -1.97 2.84 -21.62
N ARG A 158 -1.37 4.03 -21.54
CA ARG A 158 -0.42 4.52 -22.54
C ARG A 158 0.80 3.61 -22.71
N LEU A 159 1.32 3.05 -21.62
CA LEU A 159 2.53 2.24 -21.62
C LEU A 159 2.29 0.77 -22.00
N TYR A 160 1.15 0.19 -21.62
CA TYR A 160 0.97 -1.26 -21.64
C TYR A 160 -0.27 -1.75 -22.39
N ALA A 161 -1.23 -0.87 -22.71
CA ALA A 161 -2.36 -1.29 -23.52
C ALA A 161 -1.93 -1.46 -24.98
N LYS A 162 -2.62 -2.36 -25.68
CA LYS A 162 -2.51 -2.45 -27.12
C LYS A 162 -2.92 -1.14 -27.77
N THR A 163 -2.24 -0.78 -28.85
CA THR A 163 -2.67 0.35 -29.68
C THR A 163 -3.97 0.02 -30.39
N ILE A 164 -4.75 1.05 -30.68
CA ILE A 164 -5.96 0.90 -31.49
C ILE A 164 -5.54 0.34 -32.85
N GLY A 165 -5.99 -0.87 -33.17
CA GLY A 165 -5.67 -1.58 -34.42
C GLY A 165 -4.81 -2.84 -34.28
N ASP A 166 -4.24 -3.13 -33.10
CA ASP A 166 -3.36 -4.31 -32.87
C ASP A 166 -4.12 -5.59 -32.42
N GLY A 167 -5.31 -5.78 -32.99
CA GLY A 167 -6.19 -6.95 -32.79
C GLY A 167 -7.49 -6.62 -32.05
N ASP A 168 -8.59 -6.77 -32.79
CA ASP A 168 -10.00 -6.41 -32.49
C ASP A 168 -10.32 -4.91 -32.40
N ALA A 169 -10.70 -4.36 -33.56
CA ALA A 169 -11.61 -3.23 -33.63
C ALA A 169 -13.04 -3.77 -33.43
N ALA A 170 -13.50 -3.76 -32.18
CA ALA A 170 -14.91 -3.73 -31.85
C ALA A 170 -15.20 -2.43 -31.08
#